data_AF-A0A2V5XEQ4-F1
#
_entry.id   AF-A0A2V5XEQ4-F1
#
_cell.length_a   1.000
_cell.length_b   1.000
_cell.length_c   1.000
_cell.angle_alpha   90.00
_cell.angle_beta   90.00
_cell.angle_gamma   90.00
#
_symmetry.space_group_name_H-M   'P 1'
#
loop_
_entity.id
_entity.type
_entity.pdbx_description
1 polymer ?
#
loop_
_entity_poly.entity_id
_entity_poly.type
_entity_poly.pdbx_seq_one_letter_code
_entity_poly.pdbx_strand_id
1 'polypeptide(L)'
;MSKKSAKIAALIESCRGEKLDAHYLGYFQCFNLGLFYEAHDVLEELWLADRQGANGAFYKGLIQFAGAFVHLKRGRLRPAAALF
;
A
#
# COMPACT_ATOMS: atom_id res chain seq x y z
N MET A 1 -13.96 -13.28 4.74
CA MET A 1 -12.76 -12.46 5.02
C MET A 1 -11.52 -13.31 4.80
N SER A 2 -10.61 -12.91 3.93
CA SER A 2 -9.33 -13.62 3.75
C SER A 2 -8.40 -13.36 4.96
N LYS A 3 -7.41 -14.23 5.19
CA LYS A 3 -6.38 -13.98 6.22
C LYS A 3 -5.63 -12.66 5.98
N LYS A 4 -5.42 -12.30 4.70
CA LYS A 4 -4.77 -11.04 4.29
C LYS A 4 -5.62 -9.83 4.71
N SER A 5 -6.92 -9.84 4.43
CA SER A 5 -7.83 -8.74 4.79
C SER A 5 -7.98 -8.58 6.30
N ALA A 6 -7.94 -9.67 7.08
CA ALA A 6 -7.92 -9.60 8.54
C ALA A 6 -6.63 -8.93 9.06
N LYS A 7 -5.47 -9.25 8.48
CA LYS A 7 -4.19 -8.59 8.80
C LYS A 7 -4.23 -7.11 8.44
N ILE A 8 -4.74 -6.75 7.26
CA ILE A 8 -4.88 -5.35 6.83
C ILE A 8 -5.80 -4.58 7.78
N ALA A 9 -6.96 -5.16 8.14
CA ALA A 9 -7.87 -4.54 9.09
C ALA A 9 -7.20 -4.20 10.42
N ALA A 10 -6.32 -5.08 10.92
CA ALA A 10 -5.54 -4.82 12.13
C ALA A 10 -4.48 -3.73 11.94
N LEU A 11 -3.84 -3.67 10.77
CA LEU A 11 -2.81 -2.66 10.45
C LEU A 11 -3.38 -1.24 10.35
N ILE A 12 -4.61 -1.10 9.89
CA ILE A 12 -5.25 0.21 9.67
C ILE A 12 -6.16 0.64 10.83
N GLU A 13 -6.23 -0.15 11.91
CA GLU A 13 -7.18 0.10 13.00
C GLU A 13 -6.95 1.47 13.64
N SER A 14 -5.69 1.87 13.83
CA SER A 14 -5.34 3.20 14.35
C SER A 14 -5.67 4.36 13.41
N CYS A 15 -6.00 4.08 12.15
CA CYS A 15 -6.34 5.09 11.15
C CYS A 15 -7.86 5.21 10.91
N ARG A 16 -8.69 4.41 11.58
CA ARG A 16 -10.15 4.47 11.42
C ARG A 16 -10.72 5.74 12.06
N GLY A 17 -11.78 6.28 11.44
CA GLY A 17 -12.49 7.46 11.95
C GLY A 17 -11.83 8.80 11.63
N GLU A 18 -10.69 8.78 10.93
CA GLU A 18 -10.01 9.96 10.43
C GLU A 18 -10.70 10.58 9.20
N LYS A 19 -10.28 11.79 8.83
CA LYS A 19 -10.84 12.52 7.67
C LYS A 19 -10.64 11.79 6.32
N LEU A 20 -9.54 11.04 6.20
CA LEU A 20 -9.18 10.31 4.97
C LEU A 20 -9.41 8.81 5.16
N ASP A 21 -9.44 8.06 4.05
CA ASP A 21 -9.62 6.62 4.08
C ASP A 21 -8.52 5.93 4.91
N ALA A 22 -8.92 4.98 5.77
CA ALA A 22 -7.99 4.29 6.67
C ALA A 22 -6.92 3.49 5.92
N HIS A 23 -7.19 2.96 4.73
CA HIS A 23 -6.19 2.30 3.89
C HIS A 23 -5.19 3.29 3.31
N TYR A 24 -5.66 4.48 2.91
CA TYR A 24 -4.79 5.54 2.44
C TYR A 24 -3.82 5.99 3.55
N LEU A 25 -4.32 6.22 4.75
CA LEU A 25 -3.48 6.56 5.91
C LEU A 25 -2.56 5.39 6.32
N GLY A 26 -3.10 4.17 6.35
CA GLY A 26 -2.39 2.96 6.68
C GLY A 26 -1.24 2.64 5.73
N TYR A 27 -1.34 3.01 4.45
CA TYR A 27 -0.24 2.96 3.49
C TYR A 27 0.97 3.73 4.01
N PHE A 28 0.80 5.01 4.37
CA PHE A 28 1.91 5.85 4.83
C PHE A 28 2.45 5.39 6.17
N GLN A 29 1.59 4.94 7.09
CA GLN A 29 2.03 4.38 8.36
C GLN A 29 2.93 3.15 8.13
N CYS A 30 2.50 2.19 7.30
CA CYS A 30 3.30 1.01 6.96
C CYS A 30 4.59 1.40 6.23
N PHE A 31 4.51 2.30 5.26
CA PHE A 31 5.65 2.73 4.46
C PHE A 31 6.72 3.40 5.33
N ASN A 32 6.33 4.32 6.22
CA ASN A 32 7.23 5.02 7.12
C ASN A 32 7.89 4.08 8.15
N LEU A 33 7.26 2.95 8.48
CA LEU A 33 7.83 1.89 9.31
C LEU A 33 8.71 0.90 8.53
N GLY A 34 8.88 1.08 7.22
CA GLY A 34 9.65 0.16 6.36
C GLY A 34 8.96 -1.17 6.10
N LEU A 35 7.64 -1.25 6.34
CA LEU A 35 6.76 -2.38 6.06
C LEU A 35 6.20 -2.27 4.63
N PHE A 36 7.10 -2.27 3.63
CA PHE A 36 6.74 -1.95 2.25
C PHE A 36 5.78 -2.95 1.59
N TYR A 37 5.85 -4.22 1.98
CA TYR A 37 4.93 -5.23 1.47
C TYR A 37 3.52 -5.03 2.03
N GLU A 38 3.42 -4.72 3.32
CA GLU A 38 2.17 -4.35 3.96
C GLU A 38 1.60 -3.05 3.38
N ALA A 39 2.43 -2.03 3.15
CA ALA A 39 1.99 -0.78 2.53
C ALA A 39 1.36 -1.04 1.16
N HIS A 40 2.01 -1.85 0.31
CA HIS A 40 1.45 -2.30 -0.96
C HIS A 40 0.07 -2.95 -0.77
N ASP A 41 -0.01 -3.97 0.08
CA ASP A 41 -1.22 -4.76 0.31
C ASP A 41 -2.38 -3.93 0.87
N VAL A 42 -2.11 -3.00 1.80
CA VAL A 42 -3.09 -2.09 2.39
C VAL A 42 -3.70 -1.18 1.32
N LEU A 43 -2.87 -0.55 0.50
CA LEU A 43 -3.37 0.38 -0.52
C LEU A 43 -4.02 -0.33 -1.71
N GLU A 44 -3.58 -1.56 -2.01
CA GLU A 44 -4.19 -2.40 -3.04
C GLU A 44 -5.67 -2.69 -2.74
N GLU A 45 -6.06 -2.91 -1.47
CA GLU A 45 -7.47 -3.11 -1.11
C GLU A 45 -8.33 -1.87 -1.43
N LEU A 46 -7.82 -0.66 -1.17
CA LEU A 46 -8.49 0.59 -1.56
C LEU A 46 -8.53 0.77 -3.07
N TRP A 47 -7.42 0.50 -3.75
CA TRP A 47 -7.33 0.64 -5.20
C TRP A 47 -8.25 -0.33 -5.93
N LEU A 48 -8.38 -1.59 -5.47
CA LEU A 48 -9.26 -2.57 -6.10
C LEU A 48 -10.73 -2.14 -6.10
N ALA A 49 -11.16 -1.37 -5.09
CA ALA A 49 -12.52 -0.85 -5.01
C ALA A 49 -12.80 0.26 -6.05
N ASP A 50 -11.80 1.05 -6.45
CA ASP A 50 -11.97 2.20 -7.34
C ASP A 50 -10.87 2.35 -8.42
N ARG A 51 -10.37 1.22 -8.95
CA ARG A 51 -9.24 1.22 -9.90
C ARG A 51 -9.50 1.96 -11.22
N GLN A 52 -10.77 2.16 -11.57
CA GLN A 52 -11.20 2.90 -12.77
C GLN A 52 -11.69 4.32 -12.44
N GLY A 53 -11.70 4.71 -11.17
CA GLY A 53 -12.07 6.06 -10.75
C GLY A 53 -10.94 7.07 -10.92
N ALA A 54 -11.25 8.32 -10.54
CA ALA A 54 -10.34 9.45 -10.71
C ALA A 54 -8.98 9.27 -10.01
N ASN A 55 -8.93 8.52 -8.90
CA ASN A 55 -7.73 8.26 -8.13
C ASN A 55 -7.01 6.95 -8.52
N GLY A 56 -7.54 6.17 -9.46
CA GLY A 56 -7.03 4.84 -9.80
C GLY A 56 -5.56 4.85 -10.24
N ALA A 57 -5.17 5.82 -11.08
CA ALA A 57 -3.77 5.96 -11.52
C ALA A 57 -2.85 6.43 -10.38
N PHE A 58 -3.33 7.31 -9.52
CA PHE A 58 -2.57 7.82 -8.38
C PHE A 58 -2.25 6.71 -7.37
N TYR A 59 -3.26 5.93 -6.96
CA TYR A 59 -3.04 4.80 -6.05
C TYR A 59 -2.16 3.72 -6.68
N LYS A 60 -2.34 3.43 -7.97
CA LYS A 60 -1.44 2.51 -8.68
C LYS A 60 0.02 2.94 -8.60
N GLY A 61 0.31 4.23 -8.75
CA GLY A 61 1.68 4.76 -8.60
C GLY A 61 2.25 4.54 -7.19
N LEU A 62 1.47 4.81 -6.14
CA LEU A 62 1.88 4.56 -4.76
C LEU A 62 2.11 3.06 -4.45
N ILE A 63 1.27 2.19 -5.02
CA ILE A 63 1.42 0.72 -4.91
C ILE A 63 2.72 0.28 -5.58
N GLN A 64 3.00 0.75 -6.80
CA GLN A 64 4.26 0.46 -7.50
C GLN A 64 5.47 0.97 -6.72
N PHE A 65 5.39 2.18 -6.15
CA PHE A 65 6.44 2.76 -5.32
C PHE A 65 6.75 1.90 -4.09
N ALA A 66 5.73 1.42 -3.37
CA ALA A 66 5.92 0.47 -2.27
C ALA A 66 6.56 -0.84 -2.77
N GLY A 67 6.13 -1.35 -3.93
CA GLY A 67 6.75 -2.49 -4.60
C GLY A 67 8.24 -2.29 -4.90
N ALA A 68 8.64 -1.11 -5.39
CA ALA A 68 10.03 -0.76 -5.65
C ALA A 68 10.88 -0.91 -4.38
N PHE A 69 10.38 -0.45 -3.24
CA PHE A 69 11.06 -0.57 -1.95
C PHE A 69 11.10 -2.01 -1.41
N VAL A 70 10.10 -2.86 -1.71
CA VAL A 70 10.18 -4.30 -1.44
C VAL A 70 11.36 -4.93 -2.18
N HIS A 71 11.58 -4.55 -3.44
CA HIS A 71 12.72 -5.02 -4.22
C HIS A 71 14.04 -4.44 -3.71
N LEU A 72 14.07 -3.14 -3.41
CA LEU A 72 15.26 -2.45 -2.89
C LEU A 72 15.73 -3.04 -1.56
N LYS A 73 14.82 -3.30 -0.61
CA LYS A 73 15.12 -3.93 0.69
C LYS A 73 15.74 -5.32 0.55
N ARG A 74 15.52 -6.00 -0.58
CA ARG A 74 16.08 -7.32 -0.92
C ARG A 74 17.36 -7.23 -1.78
N GLY A 75 17.91 -6.03 -1.98
CA GLY A 75 19.07 -5.81 -2.85
C GLY A 75 18.80 -6.01 -4.35
N ARG A 76 17.53 -6.09 -4.76
CA ARG A 76 17.13 -6.34 -6.16
C ARG A 76 16.99 -5.02 -6.92
N LEU A 77 18.12 -4.43 -7.29
CA LEU A 77 18.17 -3.09 -7.90
C LEU A 77 17.46 -2.98 -9.25
N ARG A 78 17.66 -3.95 -10.16
CA ARG A 78 17.01 -3.91 -11.49
C ARG A 78 15.48 -3.96 -11.40
N PRO A 79 14.86 -4.92 -10.66
CA PRO A 79 13.42 -4.90 -10.46
C PRO A 79 12.90 -3.66 -9.73
N ALA A 80 13.65 -3.11 -8.78
CA ALA A 80 13.26 -1.87 -8.09
C ALA A 80 13.21 -0.69 -9.07
N ALA A 81 14.22 -0.55 -9.92
CA ALA A 81 14.29 0.52 -10.91
C ALA A 81 13.15 0.48 -11.95
N ALA A 82 12.63 -0.71 -12.27
CA ALA A 82 11.51 -0.87 -13.21
C ALA A 82 10.15 -0.43 -12.64
N LEU A 83 10.07 -0.10 -11.35
CA LEU A 83 8.85 0.30 -10.65
C LEU A 83 8.83 1.79 -10.26
N PHE A 84 9.94 2.53 -10.50
CA PHE A 84 9.96 3.99 -10.49
C PHE A 84 9.49 4.53 -11.84
#